data_AF-A0A139QMN2-F1
#
_entry.id   AF-A0A139QMN2-F1
#
_cell.length_a   1.000
_cell.length_b   1.000
_cell.length_c   1.000
_cell.angle_alpha   90.00
_cell.angle_beta   90.00
_cell.angle_gamma   90.00
#
_symmetry.space_group_name_H-M   'P 1'
#
loop_
_entity.id
_entity.type
_entity.pdbx_description
1 polymer ?
#
loop_
_entity_poly.entity_id
_entity_poly.type
_entity_poly.pdbx_seq_one_letter_code
_entity_poly.pdbx_strand_id
1 'polypeptide(L)' 'MQEAPTKNWIDENGDVYLNYRIVDLEKIFGFGNKKIIRILKSLEECNLIERERVPVFYRANLPYRIYINEV' A
#
# COMPACT_ATOMS: atom_id res chain seq x y z
N MET A 1 -17.33 8.11 -4.40
CA MET A 1 -17.12 8.46 -2.98
C MET A 1 -15.63 8.36 -2.71
N GLN A 2 -14.99 9.46 -2.33
CA GLN A 2 -13.55 9.58 -2.10
C GLN A 2 -13.21 9.00 -0.71
N GLU A 3 -12.55 7.84 -0.63
CA GLU A 3 -12.31 7.11 0.64
C GLU A 3 -10.93 7.36 1.30
N ALA A 4 -10.04 8.12 0.66
CA ALA A 4 -8.69 8.36 1.19
C ALA A 4 -8.59 9.45 2.28
N PRO A 5 -9.28 10.61 2.19
CA PRO A 5 -9.14 11.68 3.20
C PRO A 5 -9.66 11.28 4.58
N THR A 6 -10.66 10.40 4.65
CA THR A 6 -11.31 9.97 5.89
C THR A 6 -10.50 9.00 6.75
N LYS A 7 -9.43 8.40 6.20
CA LYS A 7 -8.57 7.45 6.92
C LYS A 7 -7.23 8.03 7.38
N ASN A 8 -6.99 9.32 7.11
CA ASN A 8 -5.75 10.01 7.47
C ASN A 8 -4.48 9.35 6.90
N TRP A 9 -4.57 8.75 5.71
CA TRP A 9 -3.41 8.17 5.00
C TRP A 9 -2.71 9.24 4.15
N ILE A 10 -2.28 10.27 4.85
CA ILE A 10 -1.52 11.39 4.31
C ILE A 10 -0.20 11.38 5.08
N ASP A 11 0.92 11.42 4.38
CA ASP A 11 2.23 11.49 5.01
C ASP A 11 2.57 12.93 5.45
N GLU A 12 3.81 13.15 5.92
CA GLU A 12 4.26 14.45 6.38
C GLU A 12 4.43 15.48 5.25
N ASN A 13 4.58 15.02 4.01
CA ASN A 13 4.72 15.83 2.81
C ASN A 13 3.36 16.21 2.20
N GLY A 14 2.27 15.59 2.66
CA GLY A 14 0.94 15.76 2.10
C GLY A 14 0.58 14.71 1.05
N ASP A 15 1.43 13.70 0.84
CA ASP A 15 1.22 12.64 -0.13
C ASP A 15 0.29 11.56 0.40
N VAL A 16 -0.62 11.12 -0.46
CA VAL A 16 -1.61 10.10 -0.10
C VAL A 16 -1.03 8.71 -0.33
N TYR A 17 -1.12 7.86 0.69
CA TYR A 17 -0.68 6.46 0.61
C TYR A 17 -1.81 5.47 0.94
N LEU A 18 -1.59 4.19 0.61
CA LEU A 18 -2.41 3.08 1.04
C LEU A 18 -1.67 2.27 2.11
N ASN A 19 -2.32 2.01 3.24
CA ASN A 19 -1.79 1.18 4.33
C ASN A 19 -2.68 -0.05 4.56
N TYR A 20 -2.83 -0.86 3.51
CA TYR A 20 -3.54 -2.13 3.59
C TYR A 20 -2.58 -3.27 3.96
N ARG A 21 -3.02 -4.17 4.85
CA ARG A 21 -2.32 -5.45 5.02
C ARG A 21 -2.64 -6.35 3.83
N ILE A 22 -1.78 -7.34 3.56
CA ILE A 22 -2.02 -8.29 2.46
C ILE A 22 -3.38 -8.98 2.60
N VAL A 23 -3.80 -9.36 3.82
CA VAL A 23 -5.12 -9.97 4.07
C VAL A 23 -6.30 -9.06 3.70
N ASP A 24 -6.11 -7.75 3.77
CA ASP A 24 -7.14 -6.78 3.39
C ASP A 24 -7.18 -6.66 1.85
N LEU A 25 -6.01 -6.66 1.20
CA LEU A 25 -5.89 -6.69 -0.26
C LEU A 25 -6.45 -7.99 -0.87
N GLU A 26 -6.26 -9.14 -0.21
CA GLU A 26 -6.83 -10.42 -0.64
C GLU A 26 -8.36 -10.34 -0.70
N LYS A 27 -9.00 -9.67 0.27
CA LYS A 27 -10.45 -9.48 0.30
C LYS A 27 -10.93 -8.49 -0.76
N ILE A 28 -10.20 -7.39 -0.96
CA ILE A 28 -10.56 -6.36 -1.94
C ILE A 28 -10.46 -6.89 -3.37
N PHE A 29 -9.37 -7.59 -3.69
CA PHE A 29 -9.10 -8.09 -5.04
C PHE A 29 -9.56 -9.53 -5.27
N GLY A 30 -9.96 -10.25 -4.23
CA GLY A 30 -10.42 -11.64 -4.33
C GLY A 30 -9.33 -12.64 -4.71
N PHE A 31 -8.05 -12.30 -4.52
CA PHE A 31 -6.92 -13.15 -4.87
C PHE A 31 -6.10 -13.55 -3.65
N GLY A 32 -5.52 -14.75 -3.68
CA GLY A 32 -4.61 -15.19 -2.63
C GLY A 32 -3.28 -14.42 -2.60
N ASN A 33 -2.63 -14.46 -1.44
CA ASN A 33 -1.46 -13.68 -1.04
C ASN A 33 -0.36 -13.67 -2.11
N LYS A 34 0.00 -14.85 -2.66
CA LYS A 34 1.03 -14.97 -3.70
C LYS A 34 0.72 -14.14 -4.95
N LYS A 35 -0.56 -14.09 -5.35
CA LYS A 35 -1.00 -13.33 -6.53
C LYS A 35 -1.03 -11.84 -6.24
N ILE A 36 -1.47 -11.43 -5.04
CA ILE A 36 -1.38 -10.03 -4.59
C ILE A 36 0.07 -9.54 -4.59
N ILE A 37 1.00 -10.31 -4.02
CA ILE A 37 2.43 -9.95 -4.00
C ILE A 37 2.98 -9.79 -5.42
N ARG A 38 2.62 -10.69 -6.34
CA ARG A 38 3.04 -10.60 -7.74
C ARG A 38 2.49 -9.35 -8.42
N ILE A 39 1.20 -9.03 -8.21
CA ILE A 39 0.58 -7.82 -8.76
C ILE A 39 1.29 -6.57 -8.26
N LEU A 40 1.49 -6.45 -6.94
CA LEU A 40 2.19 -5.30 -6.36
C LEU A 40 3.61 -5.14 -6.92
N LYS A 41 4.35 -6.25 -7.08
CA LYS A 41 5.68 -6.21 -7.68
C LYS A 41 5.64 -5.74 -9.14
N SER A 42 4.70 -6.24 -9.93
CA SER A 42 4.57 -5.80 -11.34
C SER A 42 4.12 -4.34 -11.47
N LEU A 43 3.27 -3.84 -10.57
CA LEU A 43 2.89 -2.43 -10.54
C LEU A 43 4.10 -1.53 -10.21
N GLU A 44 4.95 -1.97 -9.28
CA GLU A 44 6.20 -1.29 -8.92
C GLU A 44 7.22 -1.33 -10.07
N GLU A 45 7.34 -2.47 -10.77
CA GLU A 45 8.18 -2.59 -11.98
C GLU A 45 7.71 -1.67 -13.12
N CYS A 46 6.40 -1.41 -13.22
CA CYS A 46 5.82 -0.46 -14.16
C CYS A 46 5.83 1.00 -13.67
N ASN A 47 6.45 1.28 -12.52
CA ASN A 47 6.49 2.59 -11.88
C ASN A 47 5.11 3.20 -11.58
N LEU A 48 4.09 2.36 -11.41
CA LEU A 48 2.72 2.78 -11.09
C LEU A 48 2.51 2.97 -9.58
N ILE A 49 3.31 2.27 -8.78
CA ILE A 49 3.31 2.40 -7.32
C ILE A 49 4.73 2.43 -6.78
N GLU A 50 4.89 3.06 -5.63
CA GLU A 50 6.09 2.96 -4.79
C GLU A 50 5.74 2.39 -3.43
N ARG A 51 6.65 1.59 -2.86
CA ARG A 51 6.42 0.94 -1.56
C ARG A 51 7.50 1.33 -0.56
N GLU A 52 7.11 2.14 0.42
CA GLU A 52 7.99 2.53 1.51
C GLU A 52 7.77 1.61 2.72
N ARG A 53 8.85 1.08 3.28
CA ARG A 53 8.76 0.34 4.55
C ARG A 53 8.67 1.35 5.69
N VAL A 54 7.63 1.25 6.52
CA VAL A 54 7.50 2.09 7.71
C VAL A 54 8.37 1.52 8.83
N PRO A 55 9.38 2.26 9.34
CA PRO A 55 10.18 1.83 10.47
C PRO A 55 9.40 2.03 11.78
N VAL A 56 8.43 1.16 12.08
CA VAL A 56 7.69 1.23 13.35
C VAL A 56 8.47 0.50 14.45
N PHE A 57 8.74 1.18 15.56
CA PHE A 57 9.56 0.74 16.70
C PHE A 57 8.91 -0.37 17.58
N TYR A 58 7.69 -0.83 17.26
CA TYR A 58 6.96 -1.81 18.08
C TYR A 58 6.88 -3.18 17.43
N ARG A 59 7.85 -4.03 17.76
CA ARG A 59 7.87 -5.52 17.88
C ARG A 59 7.14 -6.46 16.90
N ALA A 60 6.37 -6.03 15.91
CA ALA A 60 5.73 -6.96 14.97
C ALA A 60 5.42 -6.28 13.62
N ASN A 61 6.14 -6.72 12.59
CA ASN A 61 6.00 -6.46 11.15
C ASN A 61 5.95 -4.99 10.71
N LEU A 62 6.97 -4.60 9.94
CA LEU A 62 7.05 -3.33 9.21
C LEU A 62 6.00 -3.33 8.08
N PRO A 63 4.87 -2.61 8.20
CA PRO A 63 3.92 -2.49 7.11
C PRO A 63 4.53 -1.64 5.98
N TYR A 64 4.00 -1.80 4.78
CA TYR A 64 4.35 -0.95 3.65
C TYR A 64 3.32 0.17 3.51
N ARG A 65 3.79 1.40 3.31
CA ARG A 65 3.01 2.45 2.67
C ARG A 65 3.13 2.28 1.17
N ILE A 66 2.00 2.26 0.47
CA ILE A 66 1.96 2.15 -1.00
C ILE A 66 1.52 3.51 -1.55
N TYR A 67 2.41 4.20 -2.23
CA TYR A 67 2.12 5.45 -2.94
C TYR A 67 1.72 5.13 -4.37
N ILE A 68 0.73 5.85 -4.91
CA ILE A 68 0.31 5.71 -6.30
C ILE A 68 0.96 6.85 -7.07
N ASN A 69 1.69 6.52 -8.12
CA ASN A 69 2.36 7.52 -8.95
C ASN A 69 1.39 8.08 -10.00
N GLU A 70 1.51 9.38 -10.29
CA GLU A 70 0.86 9.98 -11.46
C GLU A 70 1.63 9.57 -12.73
N VAL A 71 0.89 9.23 -13.79
CA VAL A 71 1.41 8.74 -15.08
C VAL A 71 0.87 9.60 -16.20
#